data_AF-A0AAN8GDQ3-F1
#
_entry.id   AF-A0AAN8GDQ3-F1
#
_cell.length_a   1.000
_cell.length_b   1.000
_cell.length_c   1.000
_cell.angle_alpha   90.00
_cell.angle_beta   90.00
_cell.angle_gamma   90.00
#
_symmetry.space_group_name_H-M   'P 1'
#
loop_
_entity.id
_entity.type
_entity.pdbx_description
1 polymer ?
#
loop_
_entity_poly.entity_id
_entity_poly.type
_entity_poly.pdbx_seq_one_letter_code
_entity_poly.pdbx_strand_id
1 'polypeptide(L)'
;RRLEDFLESHYDIIFYDRFFNHEITAGSYLVRRSNFSIRFLHGWADYEFSLPKSFHGKDQGALHMWMVKQSSRAGGQRCEQLWNASTDYTSLSYYTVCCREVLRRSNVTNIRIREKGQGWVRDGWLTNSHWNPTTDFMFHGRKEADKMQYNADADR
;
A
#
# COMPACT_ATOMS: atom_id res chain seq x y z
N ARG A 1 15.92 -12.23 7.08
CA ARG A 1 15.94 -10.75 6.90
C ARG A 1 15.55 -10.09 8.22
N ARG A 2 15.95 -8.83 8.46
CA ARG A 2 15.57 -8.06 9.65
C ARG A 2 14.81 -6.80 9.25
N LEU A 3 14.14 -6.14 10.20
CA LEU A 3 13.36 -4.94 9.92
C LEU A 3 14.27 -3.77 9.49
N GLU A 4 15.47 -3.72 10.07
CA GLU A 4 16.48 -2.69 9.85
C GLU A 4 16.97 -2.66 8.40
N ASP A 5 16.92 -3.80 7.70
CA ASP A 5 17.27 -3.92 6.27
C ASP A 5 16.34 -3.10 5.36
N PHE A 6 15.20 -2.65 5.89
CA PHE A 6 14.17 -1.88 5.17
C PHE A 6 14.15 -0.39 5.54
N LEU A 7 14.96 0.04 6.51
CA LEU A 7 15.00 1.42 6.97
C LEU A 7 15.89 2.27 6.07
N GLU A 8 15.35 3.38 5.58
CA GLU A 8 16.06 4.36 4.77
C GLU A 8 15.98 5.72 5.50
N SER A 9 17.03 6.10 6.23
CA SER A 9 17.04 7.22 7.18
C SER A 9 16.78 8.61 6.55
N HIS A 10 16.90 8.71 5.23
CA HIS A 10 16.60 9.93 4.48
C HIS A 10 15.10 10.20 4.34
N TYR A 11 14.26 9.19 4.47
CA TYR A 11 12.81 9.31 4.31
C TYR A 11 12.08 9.32 5.64
N ASP A 12 10.95 10.02 5.69
CA ASP A 12 10.08 10.08 6.85
C ASP A 12 9.08 8.92 6.89
N ILE A 13 8.58 8.52 5.71
CA ILE A 13 7.65 7.41 5.56
C ILE A 13 8.11 6.53 4.42
N ILE A 14 8.08 5.22 4.65
CA ILE A 14 8.41 4.20 3.65
C ILE A 14 7.17 3.33 3.45
N PHE A 15 6.62 3.39 2.24
CA PHE A 15 5.65 2.47 1.71
C PHE A 15 6.32 1.50 0.72
N TYR A 16 5.54 0.57 0.20
CA TYR A 16 5.96 -0.29 -0.90
C TYR A 16 4.78 -0.60 -1.83
N ASP A 17 5.12 -0.90 -3.08
CA ASP A 17 4.15 -1.36 -4.06
C ASP A 17 3.67 -2.76 -3.69
N ARG A 18 2.35 -2.93 -3.67
CA ARG A 18 1.73 -4.24 -3.50
C ARG A 18 2.08 -5.13 -4.69
N PHE A 19 2.37 -6.40 -4.40
CA PHE A 19 3.00 -7.27 -5.40
C PHE A 19 2.09 -7.55 -6.61
N PHE A 20 0.82 -7.88 -6.39
CA PHE A 20 -0.05 -8.39 -7.46
C PHE A 20 -0.86 -7.32 -8.21
N ASN A 21 -0.99 -6.09 -7.69
CA ASN A 21 -1.77 -5.03 -8.33
C ASN A 21 -1.01 -3.69 -8.36
N HIS A 22 -1.69 -2.58 -8.60
CA HIS A 22 -1.08 -1.25 -8.76
C HIS A 22 -1.11 -0.41 -7.47
N GLU A 23 -1.46 -1.02 -6.33
CA GLU A 23 -1.62 -0.30 -5.07
C GLU A 23 -0.26 0.02 -4.40
N ILE A 24 -0.19 1.17 -3.73
CA ILE A 24 0.78 1.42 -2.66
C ILE A 24 0.14 0.85 -1.41
N THR A 25 0.70 -0.16 -0.77
CA THR A 25 -0.01 -0.83 0.33
C THR A 25 -0.23 0.06 1.56
N ALA A 26 -1.42 -0.03 2.16
CA ALA A 26 -1.76 0.59 3.44
C ALA A 26 -1.60 -0.40 4.62
N GLY A 27 -1.52 -1.70 4.34
CA GLY A 27 -1.54 -2.75 5.37
C GLY A 27 -0.29 -2.80 6.24
N SER A 28 0.84 -2.29 5.75
CA SER A 28 2.01 -2.01 6.59
C SER A 28 2.90 -0.96 5.94
N TYR A 29 3.52 -0.12 6.77
CA TYR A 29 4.41 0.97 6.36
C TYR A 29 5.35 1.32 7.52
N LEU A 30 6.51 1.91 7.23
CA LEU A 30 7.47 2.34 8.25
C LEU A 30 7.42 3.86 8.35
N VAL A 31 7.41 4.36 9.59
CA VAL A 31 7.29 5.79 9.87
C VAL A 31 8.36 6.21 10.86
N ARG A 32 9.20 7.17 10.45
CA ARG A 32 10.06 7.92 11.36
C ARG A 32 9.23 9.01 12.03
N ARG A 33 9.40 9.20 13.34
CA ARG A 33 8.78 10.33 14.05
C ARG A 33 9.35 11.66 13.53
N SER A 34 8.51 12.45 12.86
CA SER A 34 8.81 13.82 12.43
C SER A 34 7.52 14.63 12.31
N ASN A 35 7.65 15.96 12.24
CA ASN A 35 6.51 16.85 12.00
C ASN A 35 5.81 16.55 10.65
N PHE A 36 6.57 16.10 9.64
CA PHE A 36 6.01 15.67 8.37
C PHE A 36 5.14 14.41 8.56
N SER A 37 5.69 13.37 9.20
CA SER A 37 4.98 12.10 9.40
C SER A 37 3.69 12.27 10.18
N ILE A 38 3.72 13.05 11.26
CA ILE A 38 2.54 13.31 12.10
C ILE A 38 1.43 13.97 11.27
N ARG A 39 1.75 15.03 10.52
CA ARG A 39 0.77 15.72 9.66
C ARG A 39 0.26 14.81 8.53
N PHE A 40 1.14 14.02 7.92
CA PHE A 40 0.76 13.09 6.87
C PHE A 40 -0.24 12.06 7.39
N LEU A 41 0.03 11.44 8.54
CA LEU A 41 -0.83 10.42 9.12
C LEU A 41 -2.18 11.00 9.58
N HIS A 42 -2.20 12.19 10.19
CA HIS A 42 -3.46 12.85 10.55
C HIS A 42 -4.31 13.15 9.31
N GLY A 43 -3.72 13.77 8.28
CA GLY A 43 -4.48 14.09 7.07
C GLY A 43 -4.90 12.85 6.26
N TRP A 44 -4.16 11.74 6.35
CA TRP A 44 -4.63 10.46 5.82
C TRP A 44 -5.80 9.90 6.65
N ALA A 45 -5.72 9.96 7.98
CA ALA A 45 -6.79 9.51 8.87
C ALA A 45 -8.08 10.33 8.68
N ASP A 46 -7.98 11.63 8.45
CA ASP A 46 -9.12 12.52 8.23
C ASP A 46 -9.97 12.12 7.01
N TYR A 47 -9.43 11.31 6.09
CA TYR A 47 -10.24 10.74 5.00
C TYR A 47 -11.39 9.88 5.49
N GLU A 48 -11.34 9.31 6.69
CA GLU A 48 -12.46 8.58 7.28
C GLU A 48 -13.79 9.37 7.18
N PHE A 49 -13.72 10.69 7.27
CA PHE A 49 -14.87 11.60 7.18
C PHE A 49 -15.18 12.13 5.78
N SER A 50 -14.29 11.90 4.80
CA SER A 50 -14.41 12.43 3.44
C SER A 50 -14.24 11.38 2.35
N LEU A 51 -14.40 10.09 2.67
CA LEU A 51 -14.45 9.03 1.67
C LEU A 51 -15.65 9.23 0.73
N PRO A 52 -15.51 8.91 -0.57
CA PRO A 52 -16.64 8.97 -1.46
C PRO A 52 -17.66 7.88 -1.14
N LYS A 53 -18.94 8.12 -1.42
CA LYS A 53 -20.03 7.17 -1.18
C LYS A 53 -19.99 5.93 -2.09
N SER A 54 -19.11 5.95 -3.10
CA SER A 54 -18.88 4.90 -4.09
C SER A 54 -18.04 3.74 -3.53
N PHE A 55 -17.75 2.72 -4.32
CA PHE A 55 -16.82 1.68 -3.92
C PHE A 55 -15.40 2.25 -3.82
N HIS A 56 -14.94 2.52 -2.60
CA HIS A 56 -13.79 3.41 -2.39
C HIS A 56 -12.51 2.73 -1.90
N GLY A 57 -12.54 1.46 -1.50
CA GLY A 57 -11.33 0.74 -1.05
C GLY A 57 -10.77 1.16 0.32
N LYS A 58 -11.58 1.84 1.14
CA LYS A 58 -11.25 2.27 2.52
C LYS A 58 -9.95 3.11 2.61
N ASP A 59 -9.15 2.87 3.65
CA ASP A 59 -7.85 3.50 3.93
C ASP A 59 -6.86 3.29 2.79
N GLN A 60 -6.85 2.09 2.20
CA GLN A 60 -6.04 1.73 1.03
C GLN A 60 -6.35 2.63 -0.17
N GLY A 61 -7.63 2.86 -0.45
CA GLY A 61 -8.07 3.82 -1.47
C GLY A 61 -7.75 5.26 -1.11
N ALA A 62 -7.98 5.68 0.14
CA ALA A 62 -7.67 7.03 0.62
C ALA A 62 -6.19 7.37 0.50
N LEU A 63 -5.30 6.41 0.76
CA LEU A 63 -3.84 6.60 0.69
C LEU A 63 -3.42 7.11 -0.69
N HIS A 64 -3.99 6.55 -1.76
CA HIS A 64 -3.66 6.97 -3.13
C HIS A 64 -4.01 8.43 -3.41
N MET A 65 -5.21 8.88 -3.03
CA MET A 65 -5.62 10.27 -3.23
C MET A 65 -4.82 11.20 -2.33
N TRP A 66 -4.57 10.79 -1.09
CA TRP A 66 -3.80 11.60 -0.16
C TRP A 66 -2.37 11.82 -0.65
N MET A 67 -1.71 10.77 -1.15
CA MET A 67 -0.41 10.86 -1.79
C MET A 67 -0.42 11.83 -2.97
N VAL A 68 -1.47 11.81 -3.81
CA VAL A 68 -1.61 12.78 -4.91
C VAL A 68 -1.73 14.21 -4.39
N LYS A 69 -2.51 14.44 -3.32
CA LYS A 69 -2.64 15.77 -2.68
C LYS A 69 -1.35 16.26 -2.03
N GLN A 70 -0.50 15.36 -1.55
CA GLN A 70 0.83 15.71 -1.04
C GLN A 70 1.85 16.01 -2.16
N SER A 71 1.50 15.66 -3.40
CA SER A 71 2.37 15.90 -4.55
C SER A 71 2.21 17.34 -5.05
N SER A 72 3.30 17.98 -5.44
CA SER A 72 3.30 19.38 -5.92
C SER A 72 2.65 19.60 -7.29
N ARG A 73 2.05 18.56 -7.91
CA ARG A 73 1.52 18.61 -9.28
C ARG A 73 0.00 18.61 -9.30
N ALA A 74 -0.55 19.44 -10.18
CA ALA A 74 -1.93 19.33 -10.63
C ALA A 74 -2.17 17.97 -11.32
N GLY A 75 -3.30 17.34 -11.05
CA GLY A 75 -3.66 16.06 -11.68
C GLY A 75 -4.66 15.19 -10.92
N GLY A 76 -5.03 15.53 -9.69
CA GLY A 76 -5.92 14.71 -8.86
C GLY A 76 -7.38 14.66 -9.31
N GLN A 77 -7.88 15.70 -10.01
CA GLN A 77 -9.32 15.82 -10.32
C GLN A 77 -9.84 14.64 -11.16
N ARG A 78 -9.08 14.19 -12.16
CA ARG A 78 -9.49 13.03 -12.96
C ARG A 78 -9.52 11.75 -12.13
N CYS A 79 -8.55 11.58 -11.23
CA CYS A 79 -8.53 10.42 -10.35
C CYS A 79 -9.68 10.46 -9.35
N GLU A 80 -10.04 11.65 -8.84
CA GLU A 80 -11.18 11.84 -7.95
C GLU A 80 -12.50 11.52 -8.64
N GLN A 81 -12.67 11.92 -9.90
CA GLN A 81 -13.83 11.51 -10.72
C GLN A 81 -13.93 9.99 -10.85
N LEU A 82 -12.81 9.31 -11.14
CA LEU A 82 -12.79 7.84 -11.24
C LEU A 82 -13.10 7.19 -9.88
N TRP A 83 -12.60 7.75 -8.78
CA TRP A 83 -12.85 7.24 -7.44
C TRP A 83 -14.34 7.37 -7.07
N ASN A 84 -14.93 8.53 -7.33
CA ASN A 84 -16.36 8.80 -7.13
C ASN A 84 -17.27 7.92 -7.99
N ALA A 85 -16.80 7.47 -9.16
CA ALA A 85 -17.55 6.61 -10.07
C ALA A 85 -17.31 5.11 -9.87
N SER A 86 -16.42 4.73 -8.95
CA SER A 86 -16.04 3.33 -8.73
C SER A 86 -17.18 2.51 -8.11
N THR A 87 -17.40 1.31 -8.63
CA THR A 87 -18.48 0.39 -8.20
C THR A 87 -17.96 -0.95 -7.69
N ASP A 88 -16.69 -1.27 -7.96
CA ASP A 88 -16.06 -2.54 -7.65
C ASP A 88 -14.52 -2.42 -7.65
N TYR A 89 -13.82 -3.53 -7.40
CA TYR A 89 -12.35 -3.56 -7.43
C TYR A 89 -11.76 -3.24 -8.82
N THR A 90 -12.48 -3.55 -9.90
CA THR A 90 -12.00 -3.31 -11.27
C THR A 90 -11.98 -1.81 -11.58
N SER A 91 -13.10 -1.13 -11.34
CA SER A 91 -13.23 0.33 -11.50
C SER A 91 -12.36 1.10 -10.50
N LEU A 92 -12.19 0.59 -9.27
CA LEU A 92 -11.22 1.13 -8.30
C LEU A 92 -9.77 1.00 -8.79
N SER A 93 -9.44 -0.06 -9.54
CA SER A 93 -8.11 -0.21 -10.14
C SER A 93 -7.80 0.90 -11.15
N TYR A 94 -8.79 1.36 -11.94
CA TYR A 94 -8.60 2.50 -12.84
C TYR A 94 -8.29 3.80 -12.08
N TYR A 95 -8.99 4.05 -10.98
CA TYR A 95 -8.66 5.12 -10.04
C TYR A 95 -7.22 4.99 -9.51
N THR A 96 -6.84 3.80 -9.07
CA THR A 96 -5.53 3.51 -8.50
C THR A 96 -4.42 3.80 -9.51
N VAL A 97 -4.57 3.31 -10.75
CA VAL A 97 -3.62 3.56 -11.84
C VAL A 97 -3.54 5.06 -12.17
N CYS A 98 -4.66 5.78 -12.20
CA CYS A 98 -4.66 7.23 -12.38
C CYS A 98 -3.77 7.93 -11.33
N CYS A 99 -3.96 7.61 -10.05
CA CYS A 99 -3.14 8.19 -8.97
C CYS A 99 -1.65 7.83 -9.15
N ARG A 100 -1.35 6.59 -9.54
CA ARG A 100 0.03 6.14 -9.80
C ARG A 100 0.70 6.91 -10.93
N GLU A 101 -0.03 7.19 -12.01
CA GLU A 101 0.48 7.97 -13.14
C GLU A 101 0.76 9.44 -12.77
N VAL A 102 -0.09 10.04 -11.93
CA VAL A 102 0.17 11.38 -11.37
C VAL A 102 1.43 11.35 -10.50
N LEU A 103 1.54 10.37 -9.60
CA LEU A 103 2.66 10.23 -8.68
C LEU A 103 4.00 9.95 -9.39
N ARG A 104 4.01 9.16 -10.47
CA ARG A 104 5.24 8.91 -11.27
C ARG A 104 5.88 10.19 -11.80
N ARG A 105 5.07 11.23 -12.02
CA ARG A 105 5.52 12.52 -12.57
C ARG A 105 5.83 13.54 -11.47
N SER A 106 5.53 13.21 -10.22
CA SER A 106 5.69 14.08 -9.06
C SER A 106 6.92 13.70 -8.24
N ASN A 107 7.43 14.65 -7.47
CA ASN A 107 8.49 14.40 -6.50
C ASN A 107 7.94 14.57 -5.09
N VAL A 108 7.93 13.51 -4.28
CA VAL A 108 7.55 13.55 -2.87
C VAL A 108 8.79 13.20 -2.05
N THR A 109 9.53 14.23 -1.63
CA THR A 109 10.89 14.08 -1.08
C THR A 109 10.94 13.33 0.25
N ASN A 110 9.88 13.40 1.05
CA ASN A 110 9.82 12.80 2.39
C ASN A 110 9.32 11.36 2.39
N ILE A 111 8.80 10.86 1.26
CA ILE A 111 8.15 9.54 1.19
C ILE A 111 8.89 8.66 0.19
N ARG A 112 9.27 7.46 0.63
CA ARG A 112 9.78 6.40 -0.23
C ARG A 112 8.66 5.42 -0.56
N ILE A 113 8.55 5.04 -1.83
CA ILE A 113 7.76 3.89 -2.24
C ILE A 113 8.72 2.87 -2.85
N ARG A 114 8.88 1.73 -2.19
CA ARG A 114 9.75 0.66 -2.68
C ARG A 114 9.04 -0.14 -3.76
N GLU A 115 9.79 -0.58 -4.76
CA GLU A 115 9.24 -1.29 -5.90
C GLU A 115 8.73 -2.68 -5.51
N LYS A 116 7.97 -3.30 -6.43
CA LYS A 116 7.47 -4.66 -6.25
C LYS A 116 8.60 -5.64 -5.94
N GLY A 117 8.37 -6.51 -4.96
CA GLY A 117 9.35 -7.50 -4.50
C GLY A 117 10.47 -6.94 -3.62
N GLN A 118 10.56 -5.62 -3.46
CA GLN A 118 11.56 -5.03 -2.56
C GLN A 118 11.05 -4.95 -1.12
N GLY A 119 9.74 -4.74 -0.91
CA GLY A 119 9.09 -4.61 0.41
C GLY A 119 9.28 -5.80 1.37
N TRP A 120 8.76 -5.67 2.59
CA TRP A 120 8.89 -6.69 3.65
C TRP A 120 7.67 -7.62 3.77
N VAL A 121 6.60 -7.34 3.02
CA VAL A 121 5.40 -8.17 3.00
C VAL A 121 5.04 -8.54 1.58
N ARG A 122 4.64 -9.80 1.39
CA ARG A 122 3.97 -10.24 0.16
C ARG A 122 2.69 -10.99 0.47
N ASP A 123 1.75 -10.98 -0.46
CA ASP A 123 0.55 -11.80 -0.37
C ASP A 123 0.94 -13.29 -0.55
N GLY A 124 0.68 -14.11 0.47
CA GLY A 124 1.13 -15.52 0.50
C GLY A 124 0.46 -16.40 -0.55
N TRP A 125 -0.80 -16.12 -0.89
CA TRP A 125 -1.58 -16.89 -1.86
C TRP A 125 -0.96 -16.93 -3.26
N LEU A 126 -0.12 -15.95 -3.62
CA LEU A 126 0.58 -15.90 -4.90
C LEU A 126 1.54 -17.09 -5.12
N THR A 127 1.98 -17.74 -4.04
CA THR A 127 2.91 -18.87 -4.08
C THR A 127 2.41 -20.02 -3.22
N ASN A 128 1.10 -20.20 -3.09
CA ASN A 128 0.49 -21.20 -2.20
C ASN A 128 1.08 -21.18 -0.77
N SER A 129 1.45 -20.00 -0.26
CA SER A 129 2.10 -19.80 1.04
C SER A 129 3.46 -20.50 1.23
N HIS A 130 4.12 -21.00 0.17
CA HIS A 130 5.50 -21.46 0.28
C HIS A 130 6.42 -20.34 0.73
N TRP A 131 7.19 -20.55 1.80
CA TRP A 131 8.11 -19.56 2.36
C TRP A 131 9.49 -19.65 1.70
N ASN A 132 10.05 -18.51 1.29
CA ASN A 132 11.42 -18.42 0.85
C ASN A 132 12.31 -17.78 1.95
N PRO A 133 13.27 -18.52 2.53
CA PRO A 133 14.07 -18.05 3.66
C PRO A 133 15.01 -16.88 3.32
N THR A 134 15.34 -16.66 2.04
CA THR A 134 16.23 -15.57 1.63
C THR A 134 15.48 -14.30 1.28
N THR A 135 14.27 -14.39 0.72
CA THR A 135 13.50 -13.22 0.26
C THR A 135 12.40 -12.79 1.23
N ASP A 136 11.73 -13.73 1.89
CA ASP A 136 10.53 -13.43 2.67
C ASP A 136 10.86 -12.90 4.07
N PHE A 137 9.99 -12.01 4.55
CA PHE A 137 10.05 -11.47 5.92
C PHE A 137 8.70 -11.56 6.62
N MET A 138 7.59 -11.31 5.92
CA MET A 138 6.24 -11.48 6.43
C MET A 138 5.23 -11.78 5.31
N PHE A 139 4.16 -12.51 5.62
CA PHE A 139 3.01 -12.67 4.73
C PHE A 139 1.88 -11.71 5.07
N HIS A 140 1.28 -11.15 4.02
CA HIS A 140 0.05 -10.38 4.11
C HIS A 140 -1.15 -11.33 4.06
N GLY A 141 -2.22 -10.96 4.76
CA GLY A 141 -3.55 -11.53 4.52
C GLY A 141 -3.76 -12.95 5.03
N ARG A 142 -2.88 -13.51 5.87
CA ARG A 142 -3.14 -14.78 6.58
C ARG A 142 -4.39 -14.61 7.46
N LYS A 143 -5.50 -15.26 7.11
CA LYS A 143 -6.71 -15.28 7.95
C LYS A 143 -6.74 -16.53 8.81
N GLU A 144 -7.41 -16.43 9.95
CA GLU A 144 -7.67 -17.57 10.84
C GLU A 144 -8.38 -18.71 10.11
N ALA A 145 -9.32 -18.37 9.22
CA ALA A 145 -10.04 -19.35 8.40
C ALA A 145 -9.14 -20.14 7.42
N ASP A 146 -7.97 -19.61 7.08
CA ASP A 146 -7.02 -20.26 6.15
C ASP A 146 -5.98 -21.12 6.90
N LYS A 147 -6.12 -21.28 8.22
CA LYS A 147 -5.23 -22.14 9.00
C LYS A 147 -5.56 -23.60 8.73
N MET A 148 -4.58 -24.32 8.19
CA MET A 148 -4.61 -25.78 8.10
C MET A 148 -3.83 -26.37 9.26
N GLN A 149 -4.30 -27.49 9.82
CA GLN A 149 -3.54 -28.23 10.81
C GLN A 149 -2.34 -28.88 10.13
N TYR A 150 -1.15 -28.60 10.65
CA TYR A 150 0.08 -29.20 10.12
C TYR A 150 0.03 -30.72 10.31
N ASN A 151 0.24 -31.47 9.22
CA ASN A 151 0.34 -32.93 9.23
C ASN A 151 1.75 -33.33 8.83
N ALA A 152 2.57 -33.69 9.83
CA ALA A 152 3.97 -34.03 9.64
C ALA A 152 4.23 -35.26 8.74
N ASP A 153 3.22 -36.12 8.56
CA ASP A 153 3.34 -37.35 7.77
C ASP A 153 2.99 -37.15 6.29
N ALA A 154 2.27 -36.08 5.94
CA ALA A 154 1.88 -35.78 4.56
C ALA A 154 2.95 -34.98 3.78
N ASP A 155 3.85 -34.29 4.49
CA ASP A 155 4.89 -33.42 3.92
C ASP A 155 6.30 -34.03 4.02
N ARG A 156 6.41 -35.36 4.20
CA ARG A 156 7.66 -36.13 4.10
C ARG A 156 7.86 -36.76 2.74
#